data_AF-A0AAV2U3L5-F1
#
_entry.id   AF-A0AAV2U3L5-F1
#
_cell.length_a   1.000
_cell.length_b   1.000
_cell.length_c   1.000
_cell.angle_alpha   90.00
_cell.angle_beta   90.00
_cell.angle_gamma   90.00
#
_symmetry.space_group_name_H-M   'P 1'
#
loop_
_entity.id
_entity.type
_entity.pdbx_description
1 polymer ?
#
loop_
_entity_poly.entity_id
_entity_poly.type
_entity_poly.pdbx_seq_one_letter_code
_entity_poly.pdbx_strand_id
1 'polypeptide(L)'
;MQNACTLNKKSSYSYDDLLASGRGELFGKEGPQLPAPTMLMMDRIVEMNEETGDFGKGYIEAELDIKPKLPFFACHFIGDPVMPGCLGLDAMWQLVGFYLGWIGGKGKGRALGVGEVKFTGQILPTAKKVVYRIHMKRVINRKLVMGMADGEVEVDGRVIYTATDLKVGLFQDTSAF
;
A
#
# COMPACT_ATOMS: atom_id res chain seq x y z
N MET A 1 13.08 23.02 -6.40
CA MET A 1 12.60 22.38 -7.64
C MET A 1 11.13 22.07 -7.44
N GLN A 2 10.25 22.60 -8.28
CA GLN A 2 8.82 22.25 -8.22
C GLN A 2 8.66 20.76 -8.55
N ASN A 3 7.95 20.04 -7.68
CA ASN A 3 7.79 18.60 -7.74
C ASN A 3 6.79 18.24 -8.85
N ALA A 4 7.26 18.10 -10.09
CA ALA A 4 6.42 18.00 -11.28
C ALA A 4 5.51 16.74 -11.34
N CYS A 5 5.78 15.71 -10.54
CA CYS A 5 4.97 14.48 -10.53
C CYS A 5 3.71 14.55 -9.65
N THR A 6 3.60 15.52 -8.73
CA THR A 6 2.48 15.57 -7.78
C THR A 6 1.99 17.01 -7.61
N LEU A 7 1.47 17.60 -8.70
CA LEU A 7 1.03 19.00 -8.77
C LEU A 7 -0.04 19.37 -7.72
N ASN A 8 -0.77 18.40 -7.16
CA ASN A 8 -1.77 18.58 -6.11
C ASN A 8 -1.70 17.43 -5.09
N LYS A 9 -0.72 17.49 -4.19
CA LYS A 9 -0.56 16.54 -3.09
C LYS A 9 -1.78 16.60 -2.16
N LYS A 10 -2.56 15.52 -2.05
CA LYS A 10 -3.73 15.40 -1.16
C LYS A 10 -3.35 14.58 0.07
N SER A 11 -4.03 14.80 1.20
CA SER A 11 -3.91 13.96 2.40
C SER A 11 -4.83 12.73 2.38
N SER A 12 -5.70 12.59 1.37
CA SER A 12 -6.62 11.45 1.21
C SER A 12 -6.94 11.23 -0.28
N TYR A 13 -7.24 9.99 -0.65
CA TYR A 13 -7.51 9.56 -2.03
C TYR A 13 -8.70 8.60 -2.10
N SER A 14 -9.63 8.86 -3.02
CA SER A 14 -10.81 8.01 -3.25
C SER A 14 -10.47 6.80 -4.12
N TYR A 15 -11.41 5.85 -4.25
CA TYR A 15 -11.22 4.69 -5.13
C TYR A 15 -10.91 5.09 -6.58
N ASP A 16 -11.58 6.11 -7.11
CA ASP A 16 -11.33 6.61 -8.47
C ASP A 16 -9.92 7.19 -8.62
N ASP A 17 -9.41 7.87 -7.59
CA ASP A 17 -8.01 8.32 -7.56
C ASP A 17 -7.04 7.12 -7.57
N LEU A 18 -7.33 6.05 -6.84
CA LEU A 18 -6.51 4.82 -6.83
C LEU A 18 -6.55 4.09 -8.17
N LEU A 19 -7.71 4.04 -8.82
CA LEU A 19 -7.83 3.51 -10.18
C LEU A 19 -7.04 4.37 -11.18
N ALA A 20 -7.05 5.69 -11.05
CA ALA A 20 -6.22 6.59 -11.85
C ALA A 20 -4.72 6.37 -11.60
N SER A 21 -4.32 6.08 -10.35
CA SER A 21 -2.95 5.64 -10.04
C SER A 21 -2.60 4.35 -10.78
N GLY A 22 -3.49 3.36 -10.79
CA GLY A 22 -3.30 2.11 -11.54
C GLY A 22 -3.11 2.32 -13.03
N ARG A 23 -3.72 3.35 -13.61
CA ARG A 23 -3.55 3.74 -15.03
C ARG A 23 -2.35 4.65 -15.30
N GLY A 24 -1.61 5.06 -14.28
CA GLY A 24 -0.47 5.99 -14.42
C GLY A 24 -0.89 7.44 -14.68
N GLU A 25 -2.13 7.78 -14.37
CA GLU A 25 -2.70 9.13 -14.56
C GLU A 25 -2.42 10.03 -13.34
N LEU A 26 -2.32 9.44 -12.14
CA LEU A 26 -2.21 10.20 -10.88
C LEU A 26 -0.84 10.84 -10.67
N PHE A 27 0.24 10.09 -10.84
CA PHE A 27 1.63 10.57 -10.69
C PHE A 27 2.33 10.83 -12.03
N GLY A 28 1.58 10.76 -13.13
CA GLY A 28 2.07 10.87 -14.50
C GLY A 28 2.95 9.71 -14.94
N LYS A 29 3.48 9.81 -16.17
CA LYS A 29 4.23 8.74 -16.85
C LYS A 29 5.53 8.32 -16.16
N GLU A 30 6.10 9.21 -15.34
CA GLU A 30 7.36 8.97 -14.64
C GLU A 30 7.16 8.51 -13.20
N GLY A 31 5.92 8.53 -12.68
CA GLY A 31 5.60 8.11 -11.31
C GLY A 31 5.30 6.62 -11.21
N PRO A 32 5.21 6.08 -9.98
CA PRO A 32 4.79 4.71 -9.76
C PRO A 32 3.28 4.55 -10.02
N GLN A 33 2.87 3.30 -10.24
CA GLN A 33 1.47 2.91 -10.37
C GLN A 33 1.11 1.96 -9.24
N LEU A 34 -0.11 2.05 -8.74
CA LEU A 34 -0.72 0.94 -8.01
C LEU A 34 -1.05 -0.21 -8.96
N PRO A 35 -1.22 -1.44 -8.46
CA PRO A 35 -1.90 -2.48 -9.20
C PRO A 35 -3.34 -2.04 -9.56
N ALA A 36 -3.85 -2.54 -10.68
CA ALA A 36 -5.27 -2.45 -11.00
C ALA A 36 -6.05 -3.61 -10.32
N PRO A 37 -7.39 -3.53 -10.20
CA PRO A 37 -8.20 -4.68 -9.85
C PRO A 37 -7.91 -5.87 -10.79
N THR A 38 -7.86 -7.11 -10.30
CA THR A 38 -8.22 -7.56 -8.94
C THR A 38 -7.07 -7.57 -7.92
N MET A 39 -5.91 -6.97 -8.24
CA MET A 39 -4.74 -6.91 -7.33
C MET A 39 -4.70 -5.64 -6.47
N LEU A 40 -5.51 -4.63 -6.76
CA LEU A 40 -5.65 -3.44 -5.91
C LEU A 40 -6.35 -3.84 -4.59
N MET A 41 -5.64 -3.71 -3.46
CA MET A 41 -6.09 -4.21 -2.15
C MET A 41 -6.56 -3.12 -1.18
N MET A 42 -7.01 -1.97 -1.71
CA MET A 42 -7.58 -0.88 -0.90
C MET A 42 -8.61 -0.13 -1.72
N ASP A 43 -9.67 0.32 -1.06
CA ASP A 43 -10.72 1.14 -1.66
C ASP A 43 -10.43 2.64 -1.51
N ARG A 44 -9.65 3.03 -0.51
CA ARG A 44 -9.32 4.43 -0.23
C ARG A 44 -8.09 4.58 0.66
N ILE A 45 -7.45 5.74 0.54
CA ILE A 45 -6.46 6.23 1.51
C ILE A 45 -7.13 7.37 2.27
N VAL A 46 -7.30 7.22 3.58
CA VAL A 46 -8.01 8.19 4.42
C VAL A 46 -7.08 9.24 5.00
N GLU A 47 -5.80 8.90 5.19
CA GLU A 47 -4.78 9.81 5.69
C GLU A 47 -3.42 9.55 5.04
N MET A 48 -2.71 10.64 4.72
CA MET A 48 -1.30 10.67 4.37
C MET A 48 -0.63 11.89 4.97
N ASN A 49 0.53 11.68 5.59
CA ASN A 49 1.32 12.70 6.24
C ASN A 49 2.82 12.42 6.10
N GLU A 50 3.68 13.45 6.11
CA GLU A 50 5.15 13.31 6.01
C GLU A 50 5.90 13.27 7.35
N GLU A 51 5.25 13.70 8.42
CA GLU A 51 5.86 14.07 9.70
C GLU A 51 5.33 13.25 10.88
N THR A 52 4.18 12.58 10.75
CA THR A 52 3.60 11.71 11.80
C THR A 52 4.04 10.24 11.64
N GLY A 53 3.40 9.34 12.41
CA GLY A 53 3.77 7.92 12.52
C GLY A 53 4.84 7.68 13.59
N ASP A 54 5.11 6.40 13.88
CA ASP A 54 5.90 5.99 15.06
C ASP A 54 7.34 6.49 15.03
N PHE A 55 7.84 6.81 13.84
CA PHE A 55 9.20 7.28 13.61
C PHE A 55 9.28 8.75 13.19
N GLY A 56 8.15 9.47 13.14
CA GLY A 56 8.07 10.88 12.74
C GLY A 56 8.58 11.16 11.32
N LYS A 57 8.33 10.24 10.39
CA LYS A 57 8.86 10.27 9.00
C LYS A 57 7.81 9.95 7.94
N GLY A 58 6.56 9.90 8.35
CA GLY A 58 5.43 9.71 7.48
C GLY A 58 4.48 8.62 7.98
N TYR A 59 3.21 8.85 7.70
CA TYR A 59 2.12 7.98 8.08
C TYR A 59 1.13 7.83 6.94
N ILE A 60 0.53 6.64 6.82
CA ILE A 60 -0.49 6.33 5.85
C ILE A 60 -1.55 5.48 6.54
N GLU A 61 -2.81 5.85 6.39
CA GLU A 61 -3.95 5.02 6.76
C GLU A 61 -4.84 4.80 5.54
N ALA A 62 -5.18 3.53 5.27
CA ALA A 62 -6.00 3.12 4.14
C ALA A 62 -7.00 2.05 4.55
N GLU A 63 -8.04 1.89 3.74
CA GLU A 63 -9.14 0.97 4.04
C GLU A 63 -9.51 0.10 2.84
N LEU A 64 -9.99 -1.10 3.12
CA LEU A 64 -10.64 -2.00 2.17
C LEU A 64 -11.99 -2.46 2.73
N ASP A 65 -13.07 -2.28 1.97
CA ASP A 65 -14.39 -2.76 2.34
C ASP A 65 -14.51 -4.26 2.03
N ILE A 66 -14.83 -5.04 3.05
CA ILE A 66 -15.00 -6.49 2.89
C ILE A 66 -16.41 -6.81 2.42
N LYS A 67 -16.49 -7.51 1.29
CA LYS A 67 -17.73 -7.99 0.68
C LYS A 67 -17.61 -9.50 0.48
N PRO A 68 -18.64 -10.31 0.81
CA PRO A 68 -18.58 -11.76 0.63
C PRO A 68 -18.28 -12.22 -0.80
N LYS A 69 -18.53 -11.35 -1.79
CA LYS A 69 -18.31 -11.62 -3.22
C LYS A 69 -16.92 -11.20 -3.72
N LEU A 70 -16.00 -10.78 -2.85
CA LEU A 70 -14.63 -10.49 -3.28
C LEU A 70 -14.00 -11.77 -3.87
N PRO A 71 -13.30 -11.69 -5.02
CA PRO A 71 -12.93 -12.86 -5.81
C PRO A 71 -12.14 -13.92 -5.04
N PHE A 72 -11.27 -13.48 -4.13
CA PHE A 72 -10.40 -14.39 -3.37
C PHE A 72 -11.17 -15.31 -2.41
N PHE A 73 -12.35 -14.93 -1.90
CA PHE A 73 -13.11 -15.80 -1.00
C PHE A 73 -13.69 -17.03 -1.70
N ALA A 74 -13.93 -16.94 -3.02
CA ALA A 74 -14.46 -18.05 -3.79
C ALA A 74 -13.42 -19.16 -4.05
N CYS A 75 -12.12 -18.82 -3.98
CA CYS A 75 -11.04 -19.75 -4.30
C CYS A 75 -10.09 -20.04 -3.12
N HIS A 76 -10.16 -19.28 -2.03
CA HIS A 76 -9.25 -19.40 -0.90
C HIS A 76 -10.01 -19.45 0.43
N PHE A 77 -10.46 -20.62 0.88
CA PHE A 77 -10.51 -21.92 0.19
C PHE A 77 -11.97 -22.29 -0.12
N ILE A 78 -12.18 -23.28 -1.00
CA ILE A 78 -13.53 -23.81 -1.24
C ILE A 78 -14.03 -24.45 0.06
N GLY A 79 -15.10 -23.89 0.64
CA GLY A 79 -15.70 -24.35 1.90
C GLY A 79 -15.09 -23.76 3.17
N ASP A 80 -13.99 -23.02 3.07
CA ASP A 80 -13.32 -22.34 4.19
C ASP A 80 -12.80 -20.96 3.73
N PRO A 81 -13.70 -20.00 3.48
CA PRO A 81 -13.34 -18.74 2.84
C PRO A 81 -12.59 -17.81 3.81
N VAL A 82 -11.40 -17.38 3.41
CA VAL A 82 -10.53 -16.47 4.16
C VAL A 82 -9.69 -15.63 3.20
N MET A 83 -9.55 -14.32 3.48
CA MET A 83 -8.68 -13.47 2.66
C MET A 83 -7.24 -14.00 2.73
N PRO A 84 -6.56 -14.21 1.59
CA PRO A 84 -5.14 -14.57 1.59
C PRO A 84 -4.31 -13.53 2.35
N GLY A 85 -3.58 -13.96 3.39
CA GLY A 85 -2.73 -13.07 4.19
C GLY A 85 -1.67 -12.34 3.34
N CYS A 86 -1.22 -12.96 2.25
CA CYS A 86 -0.30 -12.36 1.30
C CYS A 86 -0.88 -11.11 0.60
N LEU A 87 -2.19 -11.03 0.37
CA LEU A 87 -2.82 -9.84 -0.21
C LEU A 87 -2.90 -8.68 0.79
N GLY A 88 -3.07 -8.99 2.08
CA GLY A 88 -2.95 -7.98 3.14
C GLY A 88 -1.53 -7.43 3.27
N LEU A 89 -0.52 -8.30 3.11
CA LEU A 89 0.88 -7.91 3.05
C LEU A 89 1.19 -7.08 1.79
N ASP A 90 0.65 -7.46 0.64
CA ASP A 90 0.81 -6.72 -0.61
C ASP A 90 0.21 -5.32 -0.55
N ALA A 91 -0.94 -5.14 0.10
CA ALA A 91 -1.53 -3.83 0.36
C ALA A 91 -0.54 -2.88 1.07
N MET A 92 0.22 -3.40 2.05
CA MET A 92 1.23 -2.60 2.75
C MET A 92 2.38 -2.19 1.83
N TRP A 93 2.88 -3.07 0.97
CA TRP A 93 3.88 -2.69 -0.05
C TRP A 93 3.32 -1.70 -1.07
N GLN A 94 2.07 -1.88 -1.51
CA GLN A 94 1.38 -0.95 -2.40
C GLN A 94 1.36 0.47 -1.80
N LEU A 95 1.02 0.59 -0.51
CA LEU A 95 0.98 1.88 0.21
C LEU A 95 2.37 2.51 0.37
N VAL A 96 3.41 1.73 0.69
CA VAL A 96 4.79 2.25 0.73
C VAL A 96 5.22 2.76 -0.64
N GLY A 97 4.93 2.02 -1.72
CA GLY A 97 5.23 2.44 -3.09
C GLY A 97 4.45 3.69 -3.51
N PHE A 98 3.17 3.76 -3.15
CA PHE A 98 2.31 4.92 -3.38
C PHE A 98 2.87 6.16 -2.68
N TYR A 99 3.30 6.03 -1.42
CA TYR A 99 3.92 7.11 -0.65
C TYR A 99 5.18 7.66 -1.31
N LEU A 100 6.03 6.79 -1.87
CA LEU A 100 7.22 7.23 -2.62
C LEU A 100 6.85 8.07 -3.84
N GLY A 101 5.80 7.70 -4.57
CA GLY A 101 5.26 8.53 -5.66
C GLY A 101 4.64 9.84 -5.16
N TRP A 102 3.92 9.77 -4.04
CA TRP A 102 3.26 10.91 -3.41
C TRP A 102 4.23 12.01 -2.97
N ILE A 103 5.43 11.64 -2.48
CA ILE A 103 6.52 12.60 -2.19
C ILE A 103 7.32 13.02 -3.43
N GLY A 104 6.91 12.58 -4.63
CA GLY A 104 7.51 12.95 -5.92
C GLY A 104 8.65 12.05 -6.40
N GLY A 105 8.78 10.85 -5.82
CA GLY A 105 9.66 9.82 -6.33
C GLY A 105 9.24 9.39 -7.73
N LYS A 106 10.23 9.12 -8.59
CA LYS A 106 10.03 8.69 -9.97
C LYS A 106 10.49 7.25 -10.17
N GLY A 107 9.80 6.52 -11.04
CA GLY A 107 10.11 5.16 -11.43
C GLY A 107 9.00 4.17 -11.08
N LYS A 108 9.14 2.94 -11.57
CA LYS A 108 8.21 1.83 -11.35
C LYS A 108 8.48 1.18 -10.00
N GLY A 109 7.43 0.98 -9.21
CA GLY A 109 7.51 0.35 -7.90
C GLY A 109 7.88 -1.13 -7.96
N ARG A 110 8.77 -1.57 -7.08
CA ARG A 110 9.07 -2.99 -6.81
C ARG A 110 9.19 -3.21 -5.31
N ALA A 111 8.42 -4.17 -4.79
CA ALA A 111 8.66 -4.68 -3.44
C ALA A 111 10.03 -5.37 -3.40
N LEU A 112 10.83 -5.05 -2.39
CA LEU A 112 12.17 -5.59 -2.19
C LEU A 112 12.22 -6.60 -1.03
N GLY A 113 11.10 -6.79 -0.35
CA GLY A 113 10.95 -7.73 0.75
C GLY A 113 10.41 -7.07 2.01
N VAL A 114 10.50 -7.83 3.09
CA VAL A 114 10.03 -7.50 4.43
C VAL A 114 10.95 -8.18 5.43
N GLY A 115 11.05 -7.64 6.64
CA GLY A 115 11.76 -8.25 7.76
C GLY A 115 10.94 -9.40 8.35
N GLU A 116 10.21 -9.12 9.43
CA GLU A 116 9.32 -10.08 10.07
C GLU A 116 7.87 -9.84 9.65
N VAL A 117 7.10 -10.90 9.43
CA VAL A 117 5.65 -10.85 9.24
C VAL A 117 5.00 -11.80 10.23
N LYS A 118 3.98 -11.33 10.95
CA LYS A 118 3.18 -12.14 11.88
C LYS A 118 1.72 -12.09 11.47
N PHE A 119 1.09 -13.26 11.41
CA PHE A 119 -0.34 -13.43 11.20
C PHE A 119 -0.95 -14.04 12.47
N THR A 120 -1.77 -13.28 13.19
CA THR A 120 -2.37 -13.68 14.48
C THR A 120 -3.90 -13.72 14.45
N GLY A 121 -4.48 -13.46 13.29
CA GLY A 121 -5.91 -13.52 13.02
C GLY A 121 -6.17 -13.68 11.53
N GLN A 122 -7.41 -13.44 11.12
CA GLN A 122 -7.88 -13.69 9.77
C GLN A 122 -9.02 -12.76 9.38
N ILE A 123 -9.26 -12.60 8.08
CA ILE A 123 -10.34 -11.78 7.53
C ILE A 123 -11.34 -12.73 6.86
N LEU A 124 -12.55 -12.79 7.41
CA LEU A 124 -13.63 -13.64 6.92
C LEU A 124 -14.62 -12.85 6.04
N PRO A 125 -15.44 -13.51 5.21
CA PRO A 125 -16.47 -12.85 4.38
C PRO A 125 -17.49 -12.04 5.18
N THR A 126 -17.62 -12.31 6.48
CA THR A 126 -18.56 -11.63 7.39
C THR A 126 -18.03 -10.30 7.91
N ALA A 127 -16.71 -10.08 7.81
CA ALA A 127 -16.06 -8.84 8.23
C ALA A 127 -16.60 -7.64 7.42
N LYS A 128 -16.39 -6.42 7.94
CA LYS A 128 -16.86 -5.20 7.28
C LYS A 128 -15.74 -4.40 6.68
N LYS A 129 -14.66 -4.22 7.43
CA LYS A 129 -13.60 -3.30 7.04
C LYS A 129 -12.23 -3.81 7.48
N VAL A 130 -11.28 -3.68 6.57
CA VAL A 130 -9.85 -3.81 6.86
C VAL A 130 -9.25 -2.41 6.86
N VAL A 131 -8.38 -2.14 7.84
CA VAL A 131 -7.60 -0.92 7.95
C VAL A 131 -6.12 -1.27 7.87
N TYR A 132 -5.39 -0.57 7.02
CA TYR A 132 -3.94 -0.66 6.88
C TYR A 132 -3.32 0.60 7.49
N ARG A 133 -2.36 0.43 8.39
CA ARG A 133 -1.57 1.55 8.95
C ARG A 133 -0.10 1.34 8.64
N ILE A 134 0.55 2.35 8.09
CA ILE A 134 1.95 2.29 7.67
C ILE A 134 2.72 3.42 8.34
N HIS A 135 3.79 3.05 9.02
CA HIS A 135 4.65 3.94 9.79
C HIS A 135 6.01 3.99 9.07
N MET A 136 6.23 5.06 8.30
CA MET A 136 7.45 5.20 7.51
C MET A 136 8.65 5.33 8.45
N LYS A 137 9.65 4.47 8.28
CA LYS A 137 10.84 4.37 9.13
C LYS A 137 12.06 5.03 8.50
N ARG A 138 12.17 4.92 7.16
CA ARG A 138 13.23 5.54 6.38
C ARG A 138 12.75 5.82 4.96
N VAL A 139 13.10 7.00 4.45
CA VAL A 139 12.85 7.40 3.07
C VAL A 139 14.17 7.86 2.46
N ILE A 140 14.53 7.30 1.32
CA ILE A 140 15.69 7.70 0.51
C ILE A 140 15.12 8.19 -0.81
N ASN A 141 15.30 9.48 -1.14
CA ASN A 141 14.83 10.07 -2.40
C ASN A 141 16.00 10.78 -3.10
N ARG A 142 16.93 9.99 -3.65
CA ARG A 142 18.13 10.47 -4.38
C ARG A 142 18.25 9.69 -5.70
N LYS A 143 19.46 9.26 -6.09
CA LYS A 143 19.67 8.38 -7.25
C LYS A 143 18.92 7.06 -7.13
N LEU A 144 18.84 6.52 -5.91
CA LEU A 144 17.96 5.42 -5.53
C LEU A 144 16.77 6.02 -4.77
N VAL A 145 15.56 5.64 -5.17
CA VAL A 145 14.33 5.95 -4.43
C VAL A 145 13.87 4.69 -3.70
N MET A 146 13.83 4.73 -2.37
CA MET A 146 13.45 3.58 -1.54
C MET A 146 12.77 4.03 -0.24
N GLY A 147 11.73 3.31 0.13
CA GLY A 147 11.00 3.45 1.38
C GLY A 147 11.16 2.20 2.23
N MET A 148 11.30 2.39 3.54
CA MET A 148 11.22 1.35 4.55
C MET A 148 10.19 1.73 5.60
N ALA A 149 9.31 0.81 5.97
CA ALA A 149 8.22 1.06 6.89
C ALA A 149 7.90 -0.16 7.74
N ASP A 150 7.30 0.09 8.90
CA ASP A 150 6.57 -0.94 9.66
C ASP A 150 5.07 -0.74 9.39
N GLY A 151 4.29 -1.81 9.46
CA GLY A 151 2.88 -1.75 9.12
C GLY A 151 2.02 -2.75 9.87
N GLU A 152 0.75 -2.40 10.00
CA GLU A 152 -0.28 -3.19 10.68
C GLU A 152 -1.51 -3.35 9.79
N VAL A 153 -2.15 -4.50 9.93
CA VAL A 153 -3.46 -4.76 9.33
C VAL A 153 -4.45 -5.08 10.44
N GLU A 154 -5.52 -4.30 10.48
CA GLU A 154 -6.63 -4.42 11.41
C GLU A 154 -7.88 -4.87 10.66
N VAL A 155 -8.69 -5.74 11.26
CA VAL A 155 -10.03 -6.08 10.78
C VAL A 155 -11.05 -5.75 11.88
N ASP A 156 -12.04 -4.93 11.55
CA ASP A 156 -13.14 -4.54 12.43
C ASP A 156 -12.70 -4.17 13.88
N GLY A 157 -11.62 -3.38 14.03
CA GLY A 157 -11.12 -2.93 15.33
C GLY A 157 -10.04 -3.81 15.97
N ARG A 158 -9.64 -4.93 15.34
CA ARG A 158 -8.62 -5.85 15.88
C ARG A 158 -7.42 -5.97 14.95
N VAL A 159 -6.23 -5.63 15.45
CA VAL A 159 -4.96 -5.87 14.74
C VAL A 159 -4.73 -7.38 14.63
N ILE A 160 -4.49 -7.84 13.41
CA ILE A 160 -4.30 -9.25 13.07
C ILE A 160 -2.95 -9.51 12.42
N TYR A 161 -2.42 -8.57 11.65
CA TYR A 161 -1.13 -8.69 10.99
C TYR A 161 -0.20 -7.56 11.42
N THR A 162 1.09 -7.88 11.56
CA THR A 162 2.16 -6.89 11.73
C THR A 162 3.30 -7.24 10.79
N ALA A 163 3.90 -6.25 10.15
CA ALA A 163 5.08 -6.40 9.31
C ALA A 163 6.14 -5.36 9.69
N THR A 164 7.39 -5.81 9.84
CA THR A 164 8.53 -4.92 10.10
C THR A 164 9.43 -4.83 8.88
N ASP A 165 10.05 -3.67 8.68
CA ASP A 165 11.01 -3.40 7.61
C ASP A 165 10.50 -3.79 6.20
N LEU A 166 9.24 -3.48 5.90
CA LEU A 166 8.70 -3.49 4.54
C LEU A 166 9.58 -2.60 3.66
N LYS A 167 10.05 -3.09 2.52
CA LYS A 167 10.93 -2.33 1.61
C LYS A 167 10.33 -2.25 0.22
N VAL A 168 10.27 -1.04 -0.33
CA VAL A 168 9.86 -0.79 -1.71
C VAL A 168 10.84 0.19 -2.35
N GLY A 169 11.25 -0.08 -3.59
CA GLY A 169 12.05 0.83 -4.40
C GLY A 169 11.31 1.31 -5.65
N LEU A 170 11.66 2.48 -6.16
CA LEU A 170 11.26 2.94 -7.49
C LEU A 170 12.44 2.88 -8.46
N PHE A 171 12.18 2.34 -9.64
CA PHE A 171 13.21 2.07 -10.65
C PHE A 171 12.85 2.67 -12.00
N GLN A 172 13.79 3.39 -12.60
CA GLN A 172 13.62 3.95 -13.96
C GLN A 172 13.66 2.84 -15.02
N ASP A 173 14.59 1.89 -14.84
CA ASP A 173 14.72 0.69 -15.65
C ASP A 173 14.52 -0.54 -14.78
N THR A 174 13.65 -1.44 -15.23
CA THR A 174 13.30 -2.69 -14.54
C THR A 174 13.77 -3.93 -15.29
N SER A 175 14.58 -3.77 -16.34
CA SER A 175 15.09 -4.88 -17.17
C SER A 175 16.17 -5.71 -16.48
N ALA A 176 16.84 -5.15 -15.46
CA ALA A 176 17.93 -5.78 -14.71
C ALA A 176 17.47 -6.50 -13.42
N PHE A 177 16.16 -6.62 -13.21
CA PHE A 177 15.58 -7.39 -12.11
C PHE A 177 15.49 -8.87 -12.43
#